data_AF-A0A484KI25-F1
#
_entry.id   AF-A0A484KI25-F1
#
_cell.length_a   1.000
_cell.length_b   1.000
_cell.length_c   1.000
_cell.angle_alpha   90.00
_cell.angle_beta   90.00
_cell.angle_gamma   90.00
#
_symmetry.space_group_name_H-M   'P 1'
#
loop_
_entity.id
_entity.type
_entity.pdbx_description
1 polymer ?
#
loop_
_entity_poly.entity_id
_entity_poly.type
_entity_poly.pdbx_seq_one_letter_code
_entity_poly.pdbx_strand_id
1 'polypeptide(L)'
;MAIAMREKYNKYWGDVDKMNKLIYVAAILDPHYKMLVVGITPVDMFGVKKGKDLAENVEKWCKLSCVHKIRYEQKGITGVDLEENIKELEKGL
;
A
#
# COMPACT_ATOMS: atom_id res chain seq x y z
N MET A 1 -10.27 25.24 21.53
CA MET A 1 -9.58 24.13 20.84
C MET A 1 -9.90 24.00 19.35
N ALA A 2 -11.18 23.96 18.95
CA ALA A 2 -11.57 23.81 17.54
C ALA A 2 -11.02 24.92 16.60
N ILE A 3 -10.95 26.17 17.08
CA ILE A 3 -10.44 27.31 16.29
C ILE A 3 -8.95 27.14 15.97
N ALA A 4 -8.12 26.80 16.96
CA ALA A 4 -6.69 26.60 16.77
C ALA A 4 -6.37 25.39 15.86
N MET A 5 -7.20 24.34 15.88
CA MET A 5 -7.07 23.22 14.94
C MET A 5 -7.41 23.64 13.51
N ARG A 6 -8.46 24.45 13.34
CA ARG A 6 -8.85 25.00 12.04
C ARG A 6 -7.78 25.94 11.48
N GLU A 7 -7.14 26.75 12.31
CA GLU A 7 -6.05 27.63 11.87
C GLU A 7 -4.83 26.85 11.38
N LYS A 8 -4.46 25.77 12.07
CA LYS A 8 -3.40 24.86 11.58
C LYS A 8 -3.80 24.20 10.27
N TYR A 9 -5.03 23.71 10.16
CA TYR A 9 -5.54 23.15 8.92
C TYR A 9 -5.46 24.17 7.77
N ASN A 10 -5.98 25.38 7.97
CA ASN A 10 -5.95 26.41 6.94
C ASN A 10 -4.53 26.82 6.55
N LYS A 11 -3.59 26.86 7.51
CA LYS A 11 -2.19 27.20 7.26
C LYS A 11 -1.45 26.17 6.38
N TYR A 12 -1.75 24.88 6.54
CA TYR A 12 -1.00 23.82 5.87
C TYR A 12 -1.76 23.13 4.73
N TRP A 13 -3.09 23.11 4.79
CA TRP A 13 -3.97 22.30 3.95
C TRP A 13 -5.14 23.06 3.31
N GLY A 14 -5.50 24.26 3.81
CA GLY A 14 -6.70 24.98 3.35
C GLY A 14 -6.50 25.90 2.15
N ASP A 15 -5.27 26.28 1.84
CA ASP A 15 -4.92 27.13 0.69
C ASP A 15 -4.09 26.32 -0.33
N VAL A 16 -4.68 26.04 -1.49
CA VAL A 16 -4.09 25.18 -2.54
C VAL A 16 -2.79 25.77 -3.08
N ASP A 17 -2.66 27.10 -3.12
CA ASP A 17 -1.48 27.78 -3.63
C ASP A 17 -0.30 27.71 -2.66
N LYS A 18 -0.57 27.51 -1.36
CA LYS A 18 0.45 27.42 -0.29
C LYS A 18 0.67 26.01 0.23
N MET A 19 -0.14 25.04 -0.20
CA MET A 19 -0.09 23.66 0.30
C MET A 19 1.14 22.91 -0.22
N ASN A 20 1.71 22.03 0.63
CA ASN A 20 2.80 21.17 0.22
C ASN A 20 2.32 20.11 -0.79
N LYS A 21 2.81 20.20 -2.03
CA LYS A 21 2.46 19.28 -3.12
C LYS A 21 2.83 17.82 -2.84
N LEU A 22 3.79 17.57 -1.94
CA LEU A 22 4.19 16.22 -1.54
C LEU A 22 3.04 15.44 -0.89
N ILE A 23 2.03 16.11 -0.35
CA ILE A 23 0.83 15.48 0.20
C ILE A 23 0.09 14.69 -0.89
N TYR A 24 -0.01 15.22 -2.11
CA TYR A 24 -0.65 14.51 -3.22
C TYR A 24 0.17 13.29 -3.65
N VAL A 25 1.50 13.43 -3.69
CA VAL A 25 2.39 12.31 -3.99
C VAL A 25 2.26 11.21 -2.93
N ALA A 26 2.19 11.59 -1.66
CA ALA A 26 1.95 10.66 -0.56
C ALA A 26 0.58 9.98 -0.70
N ALA A 27 -0.48 10.70 -1.07
CA ALA A 27 -1.80 10.13 -1.30
C ALA A 27 -1.85 9.16 -2.50
N ILE A 28 -1.08 9.43 -3.57
CA ILE A 28 -0.96 8.53 -4.73
C ILE A 28 -0.14 7.28 -4.38
N LEU A 29 0.91 7.44 -3.57
CA LEU A 29 1.76 6.35 -3.11
C LEU A 29 1.12 5.51 -2.00
N ASP A 30 0.10 6.06 -1.32
CA ASP A 30 -0.62 5.37 -0.27
C ASP A 30 -1.25 4.08 -0.84
N PRO A 31 -0.86 2.91 -0.29
CA PRO A 31 -1.32 1.62 -0.77
C PRO A 31 -2.84 1.48 -0.79
N HIS A 32 -3.58 2.16 0.09
CA HIS A 32 -5.03 2.05 0.15
C HIS A 32 -5.70 2.54 -1.14
N TYR A 33 -5.24 3.66 -1.69
CA TYR A 33 -5.75 4.17 -2.97
C TYR A 33 -5.35 3.25 -4.13
N LYS A 34 -4.16 2.66 -4.08
CA LYS A 34 -3.69 1.72 -5.10
C LYS A 34 -4.49 0.40 -5.08
N MET A 35 -4.89 -0.07 -3.90
CA MET A 35 -5.71 -1.28 -3.74
C MET A 35 -7.13 -1.10 -4.27
N LEU A 36 -7.69 0.11 -4.19
CA LEU A 36 -8.96 0.44 -4.83
C LEU A 36 -8.88 0.25 -6.36
N VAL A 37 -7.79 0.72 -6.98
CA VAL A 37 -7.56 0.57 -8.43
C VAL A 37 -7.35 -0.90 -8.82
N VAL A 38 -6.64 -1.66 -7.99
CA VAL A 38 -6.40 -3.10 -8.18
C VAL A 38 -7.70 -3.92 -8.05
N GLY A 39 -8.72 -3.43 -7.34
CA GLY A 39 -10.04 -4.08 -7.29
C GLY A 39 -10.84 -3.95 -8.59
N ILE A 40 -10.62 -2.88 -9.36
CA ILE A 40 -11.46 -2.50 -10.50
C ILE A 40 -10.80 -2.89 -11.83
N THR A 41 -9.50 -2.61 -11.98
CA THR A 41 -8.78 -2.80 -13.24
C THR A 41 -8.77 -4.26 -13.77
N PRO A 42 -8.61 -5.31 -12.94
CA PRO A 42 -8.67 -6.68 -13.42
C PRO A 42 -10.05 -7.09 -13.93
N VAL A 43 -11.11 -6.55 -13.34
CA VAL A 43 -12.50 -6.81 -13.74
C VAL A 43 -12.79 -6.20 -15.11
N ASP A 44 -12.30 -4.99 -15.36
CA ASP A 44 -12.43 -4.32 -16.66
C ASP A 44 -11.61 -5.04 -17.76
N MET A 45 -10.39 -5.50 -17.43
CA MET A 45 -9.50 -6.13 -18.41
C MET A 45 -9.86 -7.59 -18.74
N PHE A 46 -10.31 -8.37 -17.74
CA PHE A 46 -10.50 -9.82 -17.87
C PHE A 46 -11.95 -10.27 -17.68
N GLY A 47 -12.87 -9.33 -17.48
CA GLY A 47 -14.27 -9.58 -17.22
C GLY A 47 -14.54 -10.04 -15.78
N VAL A 48 -15.83 -10.08 -15.42
CA VAL A 48 -16.29 -10.23 -14.03
C VAL A 48 -15.79 -11.49 -13.33
N LYS A 49 -15.75 -12.64 -14.03
CA LYS A 49 -15.37 -13.91 -13.40
C LYS A 49 -13.86 -14.02 -13.14
N LYS A 50 -13.03 -13.84 -14.16
CA LYS A 50 -11.57 -13.98 -14.06
C LYS A 50 -10.92 -12.78 -13.38
N GLY A 51 -11.42 -11.58 -13.66
CA GLY A 51 -10.91 -10.35 -13.07
C GLY A 51 -11.15 -10.28 -11.56
N LYS A 52 -12.32 -10.71 -11.08
CA LYS A 52 -12.62 -10.72 -9.65
C LYS A 52 -11.73 -11.71 -8.88
N ASP A 53 -11.53 -12.91 -9.41
CA ASP A 53 -10.64 -13.91 -8.82
C ASP A 53 -9.19 -13.41 -8.75
N LEU A 54 -8.70 -12.73 -9.81
CA LEU A 54 -7.39 -12.10 -9.81
C LEU A 54 -7.29 -10.96 -8.78
N ALA A 55 -8.29 -10.09 -8.71
CA ALA A 55 -8.32 -8.98 -7.75
C ALA A 55 -8.30 -9.47 -6.30
N GLU A 56 -9.10 -10.47 -5.95
CA GLU A 56 -9.12 -11.08 -4.62
C GLU A 56 -7.78 -11.75 -4.26
N ASN A 57 -7.15 -12.43 -5.22
CA ASN A 57 -5.84 -13.05 -5.03
C ASN A 57 -4.74 -12.02 -4.80
N VAL A 58 -4.71 -10.93 -5.58
CA VAL A 58 -3.75 -9.83 -5.41
C VAL A 58 -3.97 -9.12 -4.09
N GLU A 59 -5.23 -8.86 -3.71
CA GLU A 59 -5.56 -8.25 -2.43
C GLU A 59 -5.07 -9.09 -1.24
N LYS A 60 -5.31 -10.41 -1.30
CA LYS A 60 -4.83 -11.36 -0.31
C LYS A 60 -3.31 -11.38 -0.23
N TRP A 61 -2.62 -11.39 -1.37
CA TRP A 61 -1.15 -11.32 -1.45
C TRP A 61 -0.59 -10.02 -0.85
N CYS A 62 -1.16 -8.88 -1.20
CA CYS A 62 -0.77 -7.58 -0.65
C CYS A 62 -0.98 -7.52 0.87
N LYS A 63 -2.08 -8.08 1.38
CA LYS A 63 -2.30 -8.17 2.83
C LYS A 63 -1.27 -9.08 3.50
N LEU A 64 -0.98 -10.25 2.92
CA LEU A 64 0.03 -11.18 3.44
C LEU A 64 1.45 -10.61 3.40
N SER A 65 1.82 -9.91 2.33
CA SER A 65 3.12 -9.27 2.18
C SER A 65 3.26 -8.05 3.10
N CYS A 66 2.20 -7.25 3.29
CA CYS A 66 2.19 -6.17 4.26
C CYS A 66 2.32 -6.68 5.70
N VAL A 67 1.65 -7.78 6.06
CA VAL A 67 1.81 -8.42 7.38
C VAL A 67 3.23 -8.96 7.56
N HIS A 68 3.83 -9.56 6.52
CA HIS A 68 5.23 -9.96 6.54
C HIS A 68 6.16 -8.75 6.69
N LYS A 69 5.92 -7.65 5.97
CA LYS A 69 6.76 -6.45 6.01
C LYS A 69 6.68 -5.73 7.36
N ILE A 70 5.49 -5.59 7.94
CA ILE A 70 5.29 -5.05 9.29
C ILE A 70 5.99 -5.95 10.33
N ARG A 71 5.95 -7.27 10.15
CA ARG A 71 6.62 -8.24 11.04
C ARG A 71 8.15 -8.29 10.85
N TYR A 72 8.65 -8.00 9.66
CA TYR A 72 10.09 -7.87 9.35
C TYR A 72 10.66 -6.53 9.84
N GLU A 73 9.94 -5.43 9.66
CA GLU A 73 10.33 -4.10 10.17
C GLU A 73 10.34 -4.07 11.71
N GLN A 74 9.43 -4.78 12.38
CA GLN A 74 9.48 -4.94 13.84
C GLN A 74 10.60 -5.87 14.34
N LYS A 75 11.14 -6.76 13.47
CA LYS A 75 12.18 -7.72 13.85
C LYS A 75 13.61 -7.25 13.56
N GLY A 76 13.82 -6.10 12.90
CA GLY A 76 15.16 -5.53 12.69
C GLY A 76 16.13 -6.49 11.98
N ILE A 77 15.63 -7.33 11.07
CA ILE A 77 16.45 -8.33 10.37
C ILE A 77 17.09 -7.69 9.13
N THR A 78 18.43 -7.61 9.12
CA THR A 78 19.24 -7.18 7.97
C THR A 78 19.18 -8.22 6.85
N GLY A 79 19.19 -7.77 5.59
CA GLY A 79 18.85 -8.53 4.37
C GLY A 79 19.61 -9.81 4.01
N VAL A 80 20.43 -10.36 4.90
CA VAL A 80 21.12 -11.66 4.73
C VAL A 80 20.12 -12.82 4.88
N ASP A 81 19.13 -12.68 5.76
CA ASP A 81 18.16 -13.76 6.04
C ASP A 81 17.13 -13.98 4.91
N LEU A 82 17.03 -13.06 3.95
CA LEU A 82 16.11 -13.19 2.80
C LEU A 82 16.64 -14.16 1.75
N GLU A 83 17.94 -14.18 1.49
CA GLU A 83 18.54 -15.05 0.47
C GLU A 83 18.57 -16.53 0.90
N GLU A 84 18.74 -16.80 2.20
CA GLU A 84 18.67 -18.17 2.73
C GLU A 84 17.24 -18.72 2.71
N ASN A 85 16.24 -17.89 3.02
CA ASN A 85 14.84 -18.33 3.02
C ASN A 85 14.28 -18.57 1.61
N ILE A 86 14.76 -17.85 0.58
CA ILE A 86 14.39 -18.10 -0.81
C ILE A 86 14.99 -19.44 -1.29
N LYS A 87 16.25 -19.74 -0.93
CA LYS A 87 16.89 -21.01 -1.28
C LYS A 87 16.23 -22.23 -0.63
N GLU A 88 15.69 -22.10 0.58
CA GLU A 88 14.98 -23.19 1.25
C GLU A 88 13.57 -23.42 0.67
N LEU A 89 12.91 -22.36 0.16
CA LEU A 89 11.62 -22.50 -0.53
C LEU A 89 11.76 -23.18 -1.91
N GLU A 90 12.87 -22.97 -2.60
CA GLU A 90 13.14 -23.61 -3.91
C GLU A 90 13.54 -25.08 -3.81
N LYS A 91 14.05 -25.55 -2.65
CA LYS A 91 14.39 -26.97 -2.44
C LYS A 91 13.18 -27.85 -2.07
N GLY A 92 12.05 -27.23 -1.72
CA GLY A 92 10.82 -27.92 -1.32
C GLY A 92 9.79 -28.09 -2.44
N LEU A 93 10.12 -27.70 -3.68
CA LEU A 93 9.29 -27.86 -4.86
C LEU A 93 9.80 -28.98 -5.78
#